data_AF-A0A1C7MFJ4-F1
#
_entry.id   AF-A0A1C7MFJ4-F1
#
_cell.length_a   1.000
_cell.length_b   1.000
_cell.length_c   1.000
_cell.angle_alpha   90.00
_cell.angle_beta   90.00
_cell.angle_gamma   90.00
#
_symmetry.space_group_name_H-M   'P 1'
#
loop_
_entity.id
_entity.type
_entity.pdbx_description
1 polymer ?
#
loop_
_entity_poly.entity_id
_entity_poly.type
_entity_poly.pdbx_seq_one_letter_code
_entity_poly.pdbx_strand_id
1 'polypeptide(L)'
;MSGIEMYYDIVTLVAVILLNQPPALWPPIQDNPWKTRSLHELWAKRWHQGLRHTFLTLGGYPGQWLMGDLGMVIGAFLASGLFHEAGLYILGRGMDHRVTLFFLLQAFGIIVEKLFSKLTGRKAGGVIGTSWAILNVVGFGQMCTDAWFARGIGGGVVVPPNLSPIRMILLPAIRIAVM
;
A
#
# COMPACT_ATOMS: atom_id res chain seq x y z
N MET A 1 6.32 6.64 2.74
CA MET A 1 4.85 6.52 2.76
C MET A 1 4.14 7.70 3.42
N SER A 2 4.88 8.70 3.89
CA SER A 2 4.36 9.91 4.52
C SER A 2 3.36 10.71 3.67
N GLY A 3 3.38 10.61 2.33
CA GLY A 3 2.53 11.47 1.48
C GLY A 3 1.02 11.19 1.57
N ILE A 4 0.60 9.93 1.45
CA ILE A 4 -0.84 9.56 1.49
C ILE A 4 -1.40 9.79 2.90
N GLU A 5 -0.63 9.41 3.92
CA GLU A 5 -0.97 9.62 5.33
C GLU A 5 -1.06 11.11 5.66
N MET A 6 -0.08 11.92 5.25
CA MET A 6 -0.14 13.37 5.40
C MET A 6 -1.38 13.98 4.75
N TYR A 7 -1.74 13.56 3.53
CA TYR A 7 -2.96 14.07 2.88
C TYR A 7 -4.22 13.65 3.65
N TYR A 8 -4.30 12.38 4.07
CA TYR A 8 -5.39 11.89 4.90
C TYR A 8 -5.52 12.67 6.21
N ASP A 9 -4.41 12.95 6.88
CA ASP A 9 -4.37 13.73 8.13
C ASP A 9 -4.79 15.18 7.91
N ILE A 10 -4.37 15.82 6.82
CA ILE A 10 -4.82 17.18 6.47
C ILE A 10 -6.33 17.22 6.25
N VAL A 11 -6.88 16.26 5.49
CA VAL A 11 -8.33 16.17 5.27
C VAL A 11 -9.05 15.88 6.58
N THR A 12 -8.50 15.02 7.43
CA THR A 12 -9.04 14.71 8.76
C THR A 12 -9.09 15.96 9.63
N LEU A 13 -8.02 16.76 9.68
CA LEU A 13 -7.97 18.01 10.44
C LEU A 13 -9.03 18.99 9.95
N VAL A 14 -9.17 19.16 8.63
CA VAL A 14 -10.22 20.00 8.04
C VAL A 14 -11.62 19.51 8.42
N ALA A 15 -11.88 18.21 8.30
CA ALA A 15 -13.19 17.63 8.60
C ALA A 15 -13.55 17.71 10.09
N VAL A 16 -12.60 17.45 10.98
CA VAL A 16 -12.82 17.51 12.43
C VAL A 16 -12.97 18.96 12.90
N ILE A 17 -12.08 19.87 12.45
CA ILE A 17 -12.06 21.26 12.94
C ILE A 17 -13.13 22.11 12.28
N LEU A 18 -13.23 22.07 10.95
CA LEU A 18 -14.11 22.98 10.19
C LEU A 18 -15.50 22.40 9.98
N LEU A 19 -15.63 21.07 9.85
CA LEU A 19 -16.92 20.39 9.60
C LEU A 19 -17.49 19.70 10.84
N ASN A 20 -16.82 19.82 12.00
CA ASN A 20 -17.23 19.25 13.29
C ASN A 20 -17.53 17.74 13.23
N GLN A 21 -16.77 16.99 12.42
CA GLN A 21 -16.91 15.53 12.35
C GLN A 21 -16.25 14.85 13.56
N PRO A 22 -16.83 13.76 14.11
CA PRO A 22 -16.19 12.98 15.16
C PRO A 22 -14.86 12.37 14.66
N PRO A 23 -13.75 12.49 15.42
CA PRO A 23 -12.46 11.88 15.05
C PRO A 23 -12.51 10.36 14.84
N ALA A 24 -13.44 9.67 15.51
CA ALA A 24 -13.63 8.22 15.37
C ALA A 24 -14.05 7.79 13.95
N LEU A 25 -14.54 8.71 13.11
CA LEU A 25 -14.85 8.43 11.70
C LEU A 25 -13.60 8.41 10.80
N TRP A 26 -12.44 8.81 11.35
CA TRP A 26 -11.18 8.91 10.62
C TRP A 26 -10.13 7.95 11.19
N PRO A 27 -10.34 6.62 11.07
CA PRO A 27 -9.39 5.65 11.60
C PRO A 27 -8.06 5.67 10.82
N PRO A 28 -6.94 5.28 11.45
CA PRO A 28 -5.64 5.22 10.78
C PRO A 28 -5.69 4.38 9.50
N ILE A 29 -5.17 4.93 8.40
CA ILE A 29 -5.11 4.23 7.11
C ILE A 29 -4.04 3.13 7.07
N GLN A 30 -3.16 3.06 8.07
CA GLN A 30 -2.16 2.01 8.29
C GLN A 30 -1.85 1.89 9.79
N ASP A 31 -1.39 0.72 10.22
CA ASP A 31 -0.99 0.45 11.62
C ASP A 31 0.44 -0.13 11.67
N ASN A 32 1.43 0.78 11.78
CA ASN A 32 2.85 0.50 11.98
C ASN A 32 3.33 -0.81 11.29
N PRO A 33 3.56 -0.78 9.97
CA PRO A 33 3.89 -1.97 9.18
C PRO A 33 5.18 -2.66 9.63
N TRP A 34 6.08 -1.95 10.31
CA TRP A 34 7.33 -2.50 10.85
C TRP A 34 7.13 -3.51 11.97
N LYS A 35 5.96 -3.51 12.64
CA LYS A 35 5.62 -4.46 13.70
C LYS A 35 5.05 -5.79 13.18
N THR A 36 4.96 -5.96 11.87
CA THR A 36 4.46 -7.16 11.20
C THR A 36 5.20 -8.41 11.66
N ARG A 37 4.46 -9.46 12.00
CA ARG A 37 4.99 -10.80 12.32
C ARG A 37 4.65 -11.85 11.28
N SER A 38 3.81 -11.55 10.30
CA SER A 38 3.49 -12.45 9.18
C SER A 38 3.04 -11.66 7.95
N LEU A 39 3.15 -12.24 6.76
CA LEU A 39 2.73 -11.57 5.52
C LEU A 39 1.22 -11.29 5.53
N HIS A 40 0.42 -12.24 6.05
CA HIS A 40 -1.02 -12.02 6.22
C HIS A 40 -1.31 -10.84 7.16
N GLU A 41 -0.60 -10.73 8.29
CA GLU A 41 -0.79 -9.60 9.23
C GLU A 41 -0.51 -8.25 8.56
N LEU A 42 0.54 -8.16 7.75
CA LEU A 42 0.89 -6.94 7.04
C LEU A 42 -0.29 -6.44 6.19
N TRP A 43 -0.77 -7.28 5.28
CA TRP A 43 -1.79 -6.89 4.30
C TRP A 43 -3.19 -6.80 4.90
N ALA A 44 -3.53 -7.66 5.87
CA ALA A 44 -4.87 -7.72 6.43
C ALA A 44 -5.14 -6.67 7.52
N LYS A 45 -4.08 -6.08 8.11
CA LYS A 45 -4.22 -5.18 9.27
C LYS A 45 -3.36 -3.92 9.21
N ARG A 46 -2.12 -4.04 8.76
CA ARG A 46 -1.12 -2.99 9.00
C ARG A 46 -0.93 -2.05 7.83
N TRP A 47 -1.12 -2.53 6.61
CA TRP A 47 -0.75 -1.79 5.40
C TRP A 47 -1.98 -1.27 4.64
N HIS A 48 -2.00 0.02 4.31
CA HIS A 48 -2.98 0.66 3.42
C HIS A 48 -4.43 0.14 3.53
N GLN A 49 -4.99 0.20 4.73
CA GLN A 49 -6.33 -0.28 5.03
C GLN A 49 -7.45 0.55 4.38
N GLY A 50 -7.16 1.79 3.96
CA GLY A 50 -8.15 2.67 3.30
C GLY A 50 -8.76 2.10 2.03
N LEU A 51 -8.03 1.26 1.27
CA LEU A 51 -8.53 0.65 0.03
C LEU A 51 -9.02 -0.79 0.21
N ARG A 52 -8.99 -1.32 1.44
CA ARG A 52 -9.37 -2.71 1.74
C ARG A 52 -10.78 -3.02 1.26
N HIS A 53 -11.74 -2.14 1.56
CA HIS A 53 -13.13 -2.35 1.15
C HIS A 53 -13.26 -2.38 -0.38
N THR A 54 -12.61 -1.45 -1.08
CA THR A 54 -12.61 -1.40 -2.55
C THR A 54 -12.08 -2.70 -3.16
N PHE A 55 -10.96 -3.22 -2.67
CA PHE A 55 -10.36 -4.44 -3.22
C PHE A 55 -11.16 -5.70 -2.88
N LEU A 56 -11.77 -5.77 -1.69
CA LEU A 56 -12.69 -6.85 -1.35
C LEU A 56 -13.93 -6.80 -2.24
N THR A 57 -14.53 -5.63 -2.45
CA THR A 57 -15.74 -5.49 -3.25
C THR A 57 -15.50 -5.79 -4.74
N LEU A 58 -14.43 -5.24 -5.31
CA LEU A 58 -14.15 -5.37 -6.75
C LEU A 58 -13.50 -6.68 -7.15
N GLY A 59 -12.77 -7.34 -6.23
CA GLY A 59 -12.03 -8.56 -6.54
C GLY A 59 -12.23 -9.68 -5.52
N GLY A 60 -12.20 -9.36 -4.23
CA GLY A 60 -12.29 -10.35 -3.15
C GLY A 60 -13.59 -11.15 -3.16
N TYR A 61 -14.77 -10.52 -3.07
CA TYR A 61 -16.05 -11.21 -3.06
C TYR A 61 -16.37 -11.92 -4.39
N PRO A 62 -16.12 -11.32 -5.58
CA PRO A 62 -16.25 -12.05 -6.84
C PRO A 62 -15.33 -13.28 -6.89
N GLY A 63 -14.07 -13.14 -6.47
CA GLY A 63 -13.14 -14.25 -6.38
C GLY A 63 -13.59 -15.31 -5.38
N GLN A 64 -14.15 -14.90 -4.24
CA GLN A 64 -14.70 -15.80 -3.24
C GLN A 64 -15.82 -16.67 -3.80
N TRP A 65 -16.72 -16.07 -4.58
CA TRP A 65 -17.81 -16.80 -5.22
C TRP A 65 -17.30 -17.88 -6.19
N LEU A 66 -16.17 -17.63 -6.86
CA LEU A 66 -15.59 -18.58 -7.83
C LEU A 66 -14.75 -19.69 -7.19
N MET A 67 -13.93 -19.38 -6.17
CA MET A 67 -12.92 -20.31 -5.63
C MET A 67 -12.79 -20.27 -4.10
N GLY A 68 -13.83 -19.83 -3.39
CA GLY A 68 -13.85 -19.75 -1.93
C GLY A 68 -12.75 -18.84 -1.35
N ASP A 69 -12.24 -19.18 -0.17
CA ASP A 69 -11.17 -18.41 0.51
C ASP A 69 -9.97 -18.11 -0.39
N LEU A 70 -9.59 -19.07 -1.25
CA LEU A 70 -8.45 -18.93 -2.14
C LEU A 70 -8.72 -17.84 -3.18
N GLY A 71 -9.90 -17.89 -3.79
CA GLY A 71 -10.36 -16.89 -4.74
C GLY A 71 -10.51 -15.52 -4.11
N MET A 72 -10.92 -15.43 -2.84
CA MET A 72 -10.98 -14.16 -2.13
C MET A 72 -9.62 -13.47 -2.05
N VAL A 73 -8.58 -14.21 -1.65
CA VAL A 73 -7.22 -13.66 -1.53
C VAL A 73 -6.70 -13.27 -2.92
N ILE A 74 -6.77 -14.18 -3.89
CA ILE A 74 -6.28 -13.92 -5.25
C ILE A 74 -7.01 -12.74 -5.89
N GLY A 75 -8.34 -12.72 -5.78
CA GLY A 75 -9.19 -11.66 -6.35
C GLY A 75 -8.91 -10.29 -5.74
N ALA A 76 -8.77 -10.20 -4.42
CA ALA A 76 -8.45 -8.93 -3.75
C ALA A 76 -7.09 -8.36 -4.21
N PHE A 77 -6.06 -9.20 -4.32
CA PHE A 77 -4.74 -8.76 -4.79
C PHE A 77 -4.71 -8.49 -6.29
N LEU A 78 -5.48 -9.21 -7.10
CA LEU A 78 -5.65 -8.90 -8.52
C LEU A 78 -6.27 -7.52 -8.70
N ALA A 79 -7.37 -7.22 -8.00
CA ALA A 79 -7.99 -5.90 -8.02
C ALA A 79 -7.03 -4.80 -7.55
N SER A 80 -6.24 -5.06 -6.50
CA SER A 80 -5.19 -4.15 -6.05
C SER A 80 -4.12 -3.89 -7.12
N GLY A 81 -3.63 -4.95 -7.77
CA GLY A 81 -2.63 -4.82 -8.85
C GLY A 81 -3.14 -4.03 -10.04
N LEU A 82 -4.35 -4.34 -10.50
CA LEU A 82 -5.01 -3.63 -11.59
C LEU A 82 -5.30 -2.16 -11.24
N PHE A 83 -5.66 -1.86 -9.99
CA PHE A 83 -5.86 -0.48 -9.54
C PHE A 83 -4.58 0.35 -9.68
N HIS A 84 -3.43 -0.18 -9.24
CA HIS A 84 -2.16 0.53 -9.37
C HIS A 84 -1.77 0.71 -10.84
N GLU A 85 -2.01 -0.31 -11.66
CA GLU A 85 -1.65 -0.27 -13.07
C GLU A 85 -2.55 0.67 -13.88
N ALA A 86 -3.86 0.65 -13.62
CA ALA A 86 -4.81 1.60 -14.21
C ALA A 86 -4.47 3.06 -13.85
N GLY A 87 -4.06 3.32 -12.60
CA GLY A 87 -3.63 4.65 -12.18
C GLY A 87 -2.45 5.17 -12.99
N LEU A 88 -1.46 4.31 -13.27
CA LEU A 88 -0.29 4.67 -14.08
C LEU A 88 -0.65 4.87 -15.55
N TYR A 89 -1.52 4.00 -16.08
CA TYR A 89 -2.01 4.11 -17.44
C TYR A 89 -2.75 5.43 -17.68
N ILE A 90 -3.66 5.80 -16.77
CA ILE A 90 -4.42 7.07 -16.84
C ILE A 90 -3.49 8.29 -16.80
N LEU A 91 -2.36 8.20 -16.08
CA LEU A 91 -1.33 9.23 -16.04
C LEU A 91 -0.40 9.23 -17.28
N GLY A 92 -0.75 8.50 -18.33
CA GLY A 92 0.01 8.42 -19.57
C GLY A 92 1.35 7.69 -19.45
N ARG A 93 1.50 6.83 -18.43
CA ARG A 93 2.77 6.12 -18.15
C ARG A 93 2.85 4.73 -18.81
N GLY A 94 1.87 4.37 -19.62
CA GLY A 94 1.78 3.07 -20.29
C GLY A 94 1.49 1.91 -19.34
N MET A 95 1.38 0.71 -19.92
CA MET A 95 1.10 -0.53 -19.18
C MET A 95 2.38 -1.33 -18.89
N ASP A 96 2.48 -1.91 -17.70
CA ASP A 96 3.55 -2.80 -17.26
C ASP A 96 3.02 -3.82 -16.22
N HIS A 97 2.91 -5.07 -16.63
CA HIS A 97 2.33 -6.13 -15.80
C HIS A 97 3.17 -6.50 -14.56
N ARG A 98 4.41 -6.01 -14.43
CA ARG A 98 5.25 -6.27 -13.24
C ARG A 98 4.60 -5.79 -11.95
N VAL A 99 3.82 -4.71 -12.00
CA VAL A 99 3.09 -4.20 -10.83
C VAL A 99 1.98 -5.17 -10.43
N THR A 100 1.13 -5.58 -11.37
CA THR A 100 0.07 -6.57 -11.12
C THR A 100 0.64 -7.89 -10.63
N LEU A 101 1.74 -8.35 -11.23
CA LEU A 101 2.44 -9.57 -10.83
C LEU A 101 2.95 -9.49 -9.39
N PHE A 102 3.53 -8.36 -8.99
CA PHE A 102 3.98 -8.15 -7.61
C PHE A 102 2.83 -8.36 -6.60
N PHE A 103 1.65 -7.78 -6.85
CA PHE A 103 0.50 -7.96 -5.96
C PHE A 103 -0.01 -9.40 -5.95
N LEU A 104 -0.06 -10.08 -7.09
CA LEU A 104 -0.42 -11.50 -7.15
C LEU A 104 0.57 -12.40 -6.39
N LEU A 105 1.87 -12.06 -6.40
CA LEU A 105 2.86 -12.76 -5.59
C LEU A 105 2.60 -12.61 -4.08
N GLN A 106 2.00 -11.51 -3.63
CA GLN A 106 1.60 -11.37 -2.22
C GLN A 106 0.46 -12.32 -1.85
N ALA A 107 -0.53 -12.48 -2.74
CA ALA A 107 -1.57 -13.49 -2.57
C ALA A 107 -0.96 -14.89 -2.46
N PHE A 108 -0.05 -15.23 -3.38
CA PHE A 108 0.68 -16.50 -3.34
C PHE A 108 1.44 -16.67 -2.02
N GLY A 109 2.16 -15.65 -1.56
CA GLY A 109 2.90 -15.68 -0.30
C GLY A 109 2.00 -15.93 0.91
N ILE A 110 0.79 -15.38 0.94
CA ILE A 110 -0.21 -15.63 2.00
C ILE A 110 -0.76 -17.05 1.91
N ILE A 111 -0.96 -17.59 0.71
CA ILE A 111 -1.41 -18.96 0.52
C ILE A 111 -0.34 -19.95 1.01
N VAL A 112 0.93 -19.70 0.70
CA VAL A 112 2.07 -20.46 1.23
C VAL A 112 2.12 -20.37 2.76
N GLU A 113 1.90 -19.19 3.33
CA GLU A 113 1.83 -18.99 4.78
C GLU A 113 0.70 -19.81 5.44
N LYS A 114 -0.47 -19.86 4.80
CA LYS A 114 -1.61 -20.69 5.23
C LYS A 114 -1.29 -22.18 5.12
N LEU A 115 -0.63 -22.60 4.03
CA LEU A 115 -0.23 -23.99 3.83
C LEU A 115 0.82 -24.43 4.85
N PHE A 116 1.83 -23.60 5.12
CA PHE A 116 2.81 -23.82 6.18
C PHE A 116 2.13 -24.04 7.53
N SER A 117 1.14 -23.21 7.85
CA SER A 117 0.37 -23.34 9.08
C SER A 117 -0.43 -24.64 9.15
N LYS A 118 -1.00 -25.07 8.02
CA LYS A 118 -1.76 -26.32 7.91
C LYS A 118 -0.87 -27.56 8.05
N LEU A 119 0.32 -27.54 7.46
CA LEU A 119 1.24 -28.69 7.44
C LEU A 119 2.03 -28.84 8.76
N THR A 120 2.44 -27.73 9.37
CA THR A 120 3.29 -27.76 10.58
C THR A 120 2.51 -27.62 11.88
N GLY A 121 1.23 -27.22 11.81
CA GLY A 121 0.43 -26.83 12.97
C GLY A 121 0.88 -25.51 13.63
N ARG A 122 1.89 -24.82 13.08
CA ARG A 122 2.43 -23.58 13.63
C ARG A 122 2.07 -22.41 12.72
N LYS A 123 1.50 -21.35 13.28
CA LYS A 123 1.27 -20.10 12.53
C LYS A 123 2.62 -19.47 12.18
N ALA A 124 2.75 -18.93 10.97
CA ALA A 124 3.87 -18.06 10.66
C ALA A 124 3.82 -16.84 11.59
N GLY A 125 4.93 -16.59 12.28
CA GLY A 125 4.99 -15.61 13.35
C GLY A 125 6.41 -15.37 13.82
N GLY A 126 6.56 -14.41 14.72
CA GLY A 126 7.87 -14.04 15.28
C GLY A 126 8.86 -13.62 14.20
N VAL A 127 10.13 -14.00 14.37
CA VAL A 127 11.20 -13.63 13.43
C VAL A 127 11.00 -14.28 12.06
N ILE A 128 10.58 -15.55 12.00
CA ILE A 128 10.41 -16.28 10.73
C ILE A 128 9.33 -15.62 9.87
N GLY A 129 8.17 -15.32 10.45
CA GLY A 129 7.09 -14.66 9.70
C GLY A 129 7.43 -13.20 9.34
N THR A 130 8.22 -12.51 10.18
CA THR A 130 8.74 -11.18 9.84
C THR A 130 9.69 -11.26 8.64
N SER A 131 10.64 -12.18 8.64
CA SER A 131 11.56 -12.40 7.52
C SER A 131 10.83 -12.83 6.24
N TRP A 132 9.80 -13.67 6.37
CA TRP A 132 8.92 -14.05 5.25
C TRP A 132 8.20 -12.83 4.65
N ALA A 133 7.64 -11.97 5.50
CA ALA A 133 6.99 -10.75 5.04
C ALA A 133 7.98 -9.80 4.34
N ILE A 134 9.17 -9.60 4.92
CA ILE A 134 10.24 -8.77 4.33
C ILE A 134 10.67 -9.34 2.97
N LEU A 135 10.92 -10.64 2.87
CA LEU A 135 11.31 -11.27 1.60
C LEU A 135 10.25 -11.04 0.52
N ASN A 136 8.97 -11.23 0.85
CA ASN A 136 7.89 -11.08 -0.13
C ASN A 136 7.69 -9.62 -0.55
N VAL A 137 7.80 -8.68 0.38
CA VAL A 137 7.48 -7.26 0.12
C VAL A 137 8.69 -6.53 -0.45
N VAL A 138 9.87 -6.69 0.16
CA VAL A 138 11.09 -5.98 -0.25
C VAL A 138 11.79 -6.72 -1.38
N GLY A 139 11.89 -8.05 -1.29
CA GLY A 139 12.52 -8.88 -2.30
C GLY A 139 11.75 -8.85 -3.62
N PHE A 140 10.48 -9.28 -3.63
CA PHE A 140 9.68 -9.17 -4.85
C PHE A 140 9.28 -7.73 -5.17
N GLY A 141 9.27 -6.81 -4.19
CA GLY A 141 8.97 -5.39 -4.44
C GLY A 141 9.97 -4.67 -5.33
N GLN A 142 11.17 -5.24 -5.56
CA GLN A 142 12.12 -4.69 -6.53
C GLN A 142 11.49 -4.57 -7.92
N MET A 143 10.73 -5.58 -8.38
CA MET A 143 10.11 -5.54 -9.72
C MET A 143 9.10 -4.40 -9.87
N CYS A 144 8.37 -4.11 -8.79
CA CYS A 144 7.37 -3.06 -8.74
C CYS A 144 8.06 -1.68 -8.69
N THR A 145 9.10 -1.57 -7.87
CA THR A 145 9.93 -0.37 -7.75
C THR A 145 10.57 -0.04 -9.10
N ASP A 146 11.22 -1.00 -9.75
CA ASP A 146 11.85 -0.81 -11.06
C ASP A 146 10.84 -0.37 -12.11
N ALA A 147 9.66 -0.99 -12.15
CA ALA A 147 8.59 -0.61 -13.07
C ALA A 147 8.10 0.83 -12.84
N TRP A 148 8.01 1.28 -11.58
CA TRP A 148 7.62 2.64 -11.24
C TRP A 148 8.72 3.66 -11.57
N PHE A 149 9.98 3.34 -11.26
CA PHE A 149 11.11 4.22 -11.55
C PHE A 149 11.36 4.37 -13.05
N ALA A 150 11.33 3.26 -13.81
CA ALA A 150 11.46 3.28 -15.26
C ALA A 150 10.36 4.13 -15.94
N ARG A 151 9.19 4.22 -15.32
CA ARG A 151 8.05 5.03 -15.78
C ARG A 151 8.02 6.44 -15.18
N GLY A 152 9.09 6.87 -14.49
CA GLY A 152 9.25 8.24 -13.99
C GLY A 152 8.39 8.59 -12.77
N ILE A 153 7.96 7.60 -11.99
CA ILE A 153 7.19 7.82 -10.75
C ILE A 153 8.12 8.15 -9.58
N GLY A 154 9.34 7.61 -9.56
CA GLY A 154 10.32 7.90 -8.51
C GLY A 154 10.69 9.39 -8.39
N GLY A 155 10.59 10.15 -9.49
CA GLY A 155 10.75 11.60 -9.53
C GLY A 155 9.44 12.39 -9.56
N GLY A 156 8.30 11.72 -9.41
CA GLY A 156 6.98 12.33 -9.47
C GLY A 156 6.77 13.35 -8.36
N VAL A 157 6.28 14.53 -8.71
CA VAL A 157 5.97 15.58 -7.74
C VAL A 157 4.63 15.25 -7.08
N VAL A 158 4.67 14.72 -5.86
CA VAL A 158 3.46 14.38 -5.08
C VAL A 158 2.76 15.62 -4.51
N VAL A 159 3.55 16.61 -4.07
CA VAL A 159 3.05 17.91 -3.61
C VAL A 159 3.46 18.97 -4.63
N PRO A 160 2.51 19.62 -5.32
CA PRO A 160 2.80 20.69 -6.25
C PRO A 160 3.75 21.73 -5.63
N PRO A 161 4.75 22.26 -6.37
CA PRO A 161 5.79 23.10 -5.77
C PRO A 161 5.24 24.35 -5.06
N ASN A 162 4.13 24.88 -5.57
CA ASN A 162 3.38 26.02 -5.04
C ASN A 162 2.54 25.70 -3.79
N LEU A 163 2.48 24.43 -3.38
CA LEU A 163 1.83 24.00 -2.13
C LEU A 163 2.85 23.48 -1.12
N SER A 164 4.14 23.49 -1.44
CA SER A 164 5.19 22.99 -0.55
C SER A 164 5.77 24.12 0.30
N PRO A 165 5.50 24.17 1.63
CA PRO A 165 6.07 25.22 2.50
C PRO A 165 7.59 25.17 2.53
N ILE A 166 8.18 23.98 2.35
CA ILE A 166 9.63 23.82 2.24
C ILE A 166 10.17 24.58 1.03
N ARG A 167 9.54 24.41 -0.15
CA ARG A 167 9.99 25.09 -1.38
C ARG A 167 9.67 26.58 -1.38
N MET A 168 8.55 26.98 -0.77
CA MET A 168 8.11 28.37 -0.75
C MET A 168 8.78 29.22 0.34
N ILE A 169 9.11 28.63 1.49
CA ILE A 169 9.54 29.39 2.68
C ILE A 169 10.93 28.95 3.11
N LEU A 170 11.12 27.65 3.41
CA LEU A 170 12.34 27.17 4.05
C LEU A 170 13.57 27.26 3.12
N LEU A 171 13.47 26.78 1.88
CA LEU A 171 14.58 26.81 0.93
C LEU A 171 15.02 28.25 0.59
N PRO A 172 14.11 29.19 0.31
CA PRO A 172 14.47 30.60 0.17
C PRO A 172 15.11 31.17 1.44
N ALA A 173 14.56 30.89 2.62
CA ALA A 173 15.11 31.39 3.89
C ALA A 173 16.54 30.89 4.14
N ILE A 174 16.82 29.60 3.88
CA ILE A 174 18.17 29.03 3.99
C ILE A 174 19.13 29.69 2.99
N ARG A 175 18.70 29.90 1.74
CA ARG A 175 19.53 30.58 0.73
C ARG A 175 19.91 31.99 1.18
N ILE A 176 18.97 32.73 1.77
CA ILE A 176 19.22 34.07 2.32
C ILE A 176 20.18 34.00 3.51
N ALA A 177 20.07 32.99 4.37
CA ALA A 177 20.89 32.86 5.58
C ALA A 177 22.33 32.37 5.33
N VAL A 178 22.60 31.76 4.17
CA VAL A 178 23.92 31.21 3.79
C VAL A 178 24.64 32.10 2.76
N MET A 179 23.96 33.11 2.20
CA MET A 179 24.57 34.21 1.45
C MET A 179 25.05 35.30 2.40
#